data_AF-A0A7S2G1G0-F1
#
_entry.id   AF-A0A7S2G1G0-F1
#
_cell.length_a   1.000
_cell.length_b   1.000
_cell.length_c   1.000
_cell.angle_alpha   90.00
_cell.angle_beta   90.00
_cell.angle_gamma   90.00
#
_symmetry.space_group_name_H-M   'P 1'
#
loop_
_entity.id
_entity.type
_entity.pdbx_description
1 polymer ?
#
loop_
_entity_poly.entity_id
_entity_poly.type
_entity_poly.pdbx_seq_one_letter_code
_entity_poly.pdbx_strand_id
1 'polypeptide(L)'
;QQVARSLVLRPRRVVTPAATKSMMMPHGRPLVFLQALLALLLVQVHVHAHRIVHDEPESATRDAMVDSGEWVDVRGSPVVMTGTNVVLKGAPWIPSVSGDAICDTTLETGNETSCQTFNALDAQHIVGLNYNLVRLGVTWAGAQLEESGELDSAWLDRLHAFLDLAHEQGLYVLLDLHQDAVGTATCGEGVPMWFSQLAVPDEIGEPIWPLPDLADGTCGRNDTDGWAQYRGDVDYNIRNECCRKRNQGPWGDLITTTQAQKTMAFLFSSEGRAHYVDFVGKLAAAVDQYPAAIGIELMNEPPFYLRGMMYETWQACTEAIRAQSPTMAVGISDPGNAALPIGDLDL
;
A
#
# COMPACT_ATOMS: atom_id res chain seq x y z
N GLN A 1 0.35 18.05 23.74
CA GLN A 1 1.44 18.58 24.58
C GLN A 1 2.13 17.44 25.32
N GLN A 2 3.38 17.09 24.96
CA GLN A 2 4.47 16.67 25.86
C GLN A 2 5.70 16.33 24.99
N VAL A 3 6.91 16.57 25.50
CA VAL A 3 8.16 16.35 24.77
C VAL A 3 9.09 15.48 25.60
N ALA A 4 9.42 14.29 25.08
CA ALA A 4 10.43 13.42 25.67
C ALA A 4 11.81 13.75 25.06
N ARG A 5 12.80 14.06 25.90
CA ARG A 5 14.20 14.23 25.49
C ARG A 5 15.01 13.00 25.87
N SER A 6 15.56 12.29 24.89
CA SER A 6 16.55 11.22 25.13
C SER A 6 17.98 11.78 25.18
N LEU A 7 18.79 11.21 26.08
CA LEU A 7 20.16 11.65 26.37
C LEU A 7 21.18 10.69 25.74
N VAL A 8 21.99 11.15 24.78
CA VAL A 8 22.92 10.27 24.06
C VAL A 8 24.30 10.22 24.72
N LEU A 9 24.72 9.03 25.15
CA LEU A 9 26.09 8.75 25.62
C LEU A 9 26.95 8.18 24.47
N ARG A 10 28.16 8.71 24.29
CA ARG A 10 29.09 8.30 23.21
C ARG A 10 30.14 7.29 23.69
N PRO A 11 30.35 6.17 22.97
CA PRO A 11 31.56 5.35 23.09
C PRO A 11 32.81 6.08 22.58
N ARG A 12 34.00 5.63 23.02
CA ARG A 12 35.30 6.18 22.59
C ARG A 12 35.85 5.44 21.36
N ARG A 13 36.53 6.15 20.45
CA ARG A 13 37.39 5.54 19.43
C ARG A 13 38.65 4.93 20.07
N VAL A 14 39.08 3.78 19.56
CA VAL A 14 40.44 3.23 19.75
C VAL A 14 41.27 3.57 18.50
N VAL A 15 42.57 3.79 18.64
CA VAL A 15 43.50 4.16 17.57
C VAL A 15 44.83 3.43 17.74
N THR A 16 45.30 2.78 16.67
CA THR A 16 46.67 2.27 16.50
C THR A 16 47.10 2.35 15.02
N PRO A 17 48.41 2.40 14.68
CA PRO A 17 48.88 3.09 13.47
C PRO A 17 49.43 2.20 12.34
N ALA A 18 49.87 2.84 11.24
CA ALA A 18 50.29 2.22 9.98
C ALA A 18 51.81 2.20 9.71
N ALA A 19 52.26 1.36 8.77
CA ALA A 19 53.60 1.37 8.14
C ALA A 19 53.53 0.75 6.71
N THR A 20 53.54 1.53 5.62
CA THR A 20 54.68 1.92 4.72
C THR A 20 55.15 0.92 3.62
N LYS A 21 55.08 1.36 2.34
CA LYS A 21 56.07 1.22 1.20
C LYS A 21 56.63 -0.19 0.84
N SER A 22 56.93 -0.61 -0.40
CA SER A 22 56.77 -0.19 -1.83
C SER A 22 57.24 -1.43 -2.71
N MET A 23 57.57 -1.50 -4.02
CA MET A 23 57.76 -0.58 -5.16
C MET A 23 57.83 -1.33 -6.54
N MET A 24 57.38 -0.70 -7.64
CA MET A 24 57.76 -0.90 -9.07
C MET A 24 57.50 -2.24 -9.85
N MET A 25 57.26 -2.05 -11.16
CA MET A 25 57.18 -3.00 -12.30
C MET A 25 58.58 -3.16 -12.99
N PRO A 26 58.86 -3.93 -14.11
CA PRO A 26 57.94 -4.29 -15.22
C PRO A 26 58.16 -5.59 -16.09
N HIS A 27 57.22 -5.78 -17.04
CA HIS A 27 57.30 -6.46 -18.37
C HIS A 27 57.49 -8.00 -18.49
N GLY A 28 56.77 -8.62 -19.45
CA GLY A 28 57.03 -10.00 -19.93
C GLY A 28 55.87 -10.71 -20.67
N ARG A 29 55.98 -10.88 -21.99
CA ARG A 29 55.25 -11.81 -22.91
C ARG A 29 56.24 -12.14 -24.06
N PRO A 30 56.15 -13.26 -24.84
CA PRO A 30 54.91 -13.81 -25.43
C PRO A 30 54.87 -15.36 -25.72
N LEU A 31 53.83 -15.78 -26.46
CA LEU A 31 53.73 -16.89 -27.45
C LEU A 31 54.02 -18.38 -27.07
N VAL A 32 53.03 -19.25 -27.32
CA VAL A 32 53.13 -20.58 -27.99
C VAL A 32 51.86 -20.80 -28.85
N PHE A 33 51.91 -21.71 -29.84
CA PHE A 33 50.93 -21.96 -30.92
C PHE A 33 50.20 -23.32 -30.77
N LEU A 34 49.29 -23.63 -31.73
CA LEU A 34 48.78 -24.97 -32.11
C LEU A 34 47.78 -25.63 -31.13
N GLN A 35 46.79 -26.45 -31.51
CA GLN A 35 46.29 -26.96 -32.82
C GLN A 35 44.74 -26.86 -32.88
N ALA A 36 44.17 -26.85 -34.09
CA ALA A 36 42.77 -27.20 -34.32
C ALA A 36 42.69 -28.14 -35.54
N LEU A 37 41.99 -29.27 -35.42
CA LEU A 37 41.95 -30.34 -36.42
C LEU A 37 40.51 -30.84 -36.57
N LEU A 38 39.97 -30.82 -37.79
CA LEU A 38 38.60 -31.25 -38.07
C LEU A 38 38.43 -32.77 -37.86
N ALA A 39 37.37 -33.15 -37.17
CA ALA A 39 36.80 -34.49 -37.19
C ALA A 39 35.28 -34.38 -37.31
N LEU A 40 34.68 -35.10 -38.27
CA LEU A 40 33.23 -35.19 -38.40
C LEU A 40 32.66 -36.01 -37.24
N LEU A 41 31.58 -35.50 -36.64
CA LEU A 41 30.65 -36.28 -35.84
C LEU A 41 29.23 -36.03 -36.36
N LEU A 42 28.40 -37.08 -36.37
CA LEU A 42 27.09 -37.04 -37.01
C LEU A 42 26.15 -36.09 -36.27
N VAL A 43 25.51 -35.18 -36.99
CA VAL A 43 24.37 -34.41 -36.48
C VAL A 43 23.16 -35.35 -36.41
N GLN A 44 23.06 -36.13 -35.33
CA GLN A 44 21.78 -36.68 -34.94
C GLN A 44 20.88 -35.52 -34.51
N VAL A 45 19.88 -35.21 -35.34
CA VAL A 45 18.85 -34.22 -35.03
C VAL A 45 17.94 -34.79 -33.93
N HIS A 46 18.42 -34.74 -32.69
CA HIS A 46 17.58 -34.84 -31.51
C HIS A 46 16.76 -33.56 -31.45
N VAL A 47 15.52 -33.64 -31.92
CA VAL A 47 14.49 -32.65 -31.58
C VAL A 47 14.22 -32.78 -30.08
N HIS A 48 15.08 -32.13 -29.29
CA HIS A 48 14.72 -31.75 -27.94
C HIS A 48 13.56 -30.78 -28.11
N ALA A 49 12.34 -31.27 -27.89
CA ALA A 49 11.27 -30.41 -27.46
C ALA A 49 11.76 -29.78 -26.16
N HIS A 50 12.29 -28.55 -26.24
CA HIS A 50 12.44 -27.70 -25.06
C HIS A 50 11.04 -27.56 -24.50
N ARG A 51 10.76 -28.36 -23.46
CA ARG A 51 9.73 -28.03 -22.51
C ARG A 51 10.12 -26.67 -21.99
N ILE A 52 9.41 -25.64 -22.43
CA ILE A 52 9.41 -24.36 -21.74
C ILE A 52 8.77 -24.69 -20.39
N VAL A 53 9.63 -25.08 -19.45
CA VAL A 53 9.36 -24.84 -18.05
C VAL A 53 9.32 -23.33 -17.99
N HIS A 54 8.11 -22.78 -17.90
CA HIS A 54 7.97 -21.54 -17.18
C HIS A 54 8.41 -21.90 -15.77
N ASP A 55 9.61 -21.45 -15.39
CA ASP A 55 9.93 -21.35 -13.98
C ASP A 55 8.91 -20.35 -13.44
N GLU A 56 7.88 -20.87 -12.75
CA GLU A 56 7.04 -20.01 -11.92
C GLU A 56 7.99 -19.36 -10.91
N PRO A 57 8.00 -18.02 -10.80
CA PRO A 57 8.99 -17.35 -9.97
C PRO A 57 8.84 -17.85 -8.53
N GLU A 58 9.95 -18.34 -7.98
CA GLU A 58 10.04 -18.75 -6.58
C GLU A 58 9.67 -17.51 -5.74
N SER A 59 8.49 -17.54 -5.10
CA SER A 59 7.80 -16.35 -4.57
C SER A 59 8.76 -15.48 -3.76
N ALA A 60 8.85 -14.20 -4.13
CA ALA A 60 9.99 -13.38 -3.76
C ALA A 60 10.16 -13.29 -2.25
N THR A 61 11.34 -13.67 -1.74
CA THR A 61 11.65 -13.58 -0.31
C THR A 61 11.52 -12.13 0.12
N ARG A 62 10.52 -11.85 0.97
CA ARG A 62 10.25 -10.51 1.50
C ARG A 62 11.43 -10.00 2.31
N ASP A 63 11.68 -8.70 2.26
CA ASP A 63 12.78 -8.06 2.99
C ASP A 63 12.64 -8.27 4.51
N ALA A 64 11.41 -8.37 5.00
CA ALA A 64 11.07 -8.91 6.31
C ALA A 64 9.81 -9.80 6.26
N MET A 65 9.75 -10.79 7.15
CA MET A 65 8.66 -11.75 7.31
C MET A 65 8.28 -11.89 8.79
N VAL A 66 7.13 -12.50 9.08
CA VAL A 66 6.76 -12.88 10.46
C VAL A 66 7.15 -14.34 10.71
N ASP A 67 8.02 -14.57 11.69
CA ASP A 67 8.36 -15.90 12.23
C ASP A 67 8.01 -15.94 13.71
N SER A 68 7.25 -16.95 14.13
CA SER A 68 6.98 -17.25 15.55
C SER A 68 6.38 -16.09 16.38
N GLY A 69 5.78 -15.09 15.70
CA GLY A 69 5.20 -13.88 16.31
C GLY A 69 6.12 -12.65 16.32
N GLU A 70 7.36 -12.77 15.84
CA GLU A 70 8.30 -11.65 15.67
C GLU A 70 8.52 -11.32 14.19
N TRP A 71 8.84 -10.06 13.88
CA TRP A 71 9.33 -9.67 12.56
C TRP A 71 10.81 -10.02 12.43
N VAL A 72 11.19 -10.68 11.35
CA VAL A 72 12.58 -11.06 11.04
C VAL A 72 13.00 -10.62 9.64
N ASP A 73 14.28 -10.28 9.46
CA ASP A 73 14.86 -9.97 8.14
C ASP A 73 15.12 -11.23 7.31
N VAL A 74 15.59 -11.06 6.06
CA VAL A 74 16.02 -12.14 5.14
C VAL A 74 17.12 -13.08 5.69
N ARG A 75 17.65 -12.84 6.90
CA ARG A 75 18.65 -13.68 7.59
C ARG A 75 18.09 -14.32 8.87
N GLY A 76 16.81 -14.12 9.19
CA GLY A 76 16.20 -14.57 10.45
C GLY A 76 16.58 -13.70 11.66
N SER A 77 17.03 -12.46 11.45
CA SER A 77 17.39 -11.53 12.54
C SER A 77 16.17 -10.69 12.94
N PRO A 78 15.79 -10.61 14.23
CA PRO A 78 14.63 -9.81 14.65
C PRO A 78 14.73 -8.33 14.28
N VAL A 79 13.61 -7.77 13.81
CA VAL A 79 13.46 -6.39 13.33
C VAL A 79 12.41 -5.67 14.17
N VAL A 80 12.76 -4.48 14.68
CA VAL A 80 11.77 -3.55 15.24
C VAL A 80 11.34 -2.59 14.12
N MET A 81 10.05 -2.58 13.82
CA MET A 81 9.46 -1.69 12.81
C MET A 81 9.17 -0.31 13.42
N THR A 82 9.67 0.75 12.79
CA THR A 82 9.38 2.15 13.13
C THR A 82 9.25 2.97 11.85
N GLY A 83 8.25 3.82 11.75
CA GLY A 83 7.84 4.33 10.45
C GLY A 83 6.84 5.48 10.46
N THR A 84 6.39 5.83 9.27
CA THR A 84 5.36 6.84 9.00
C THR A 84 4.27 6.30 8.07
N ASN A 85 3.14 6.99 8.00
CA ASN A 85 2.14 6.77 6.95
C ASN A 85 2.50 7.62 5.72
N VAL A 86 2.20 7.10 4.52
CA VAL A 86 2.20 7.83 3.25
C VAL A 86 0.90 7.47 2.53
N VAL A 87 -0.02 8.44 2.39
CA VAL A 87 -1.38 8.20 1.89
C VAL A 87 -1.83 9.37 1.02
N LEU A 88 -2.34 9.10 -0.19
CA LEU A 88 -3.05 10.12 -0.99
C LEU A 88 -4.55 9.80 -1.00
N LYS A 89 -5.33 10.59 -0.27
CA LYS A 89 -6.80 10.47 -0.16
C LYS A 89 -7.55 11.04 -1.37
N GLY A 90 -6.95 10.88 -2.56
CA GLY A 90 -7.45 11.37 -3.84
C GLY A 90 -6.45 11.18 -4.97
N ALA A 91 -6.92 11.30 -6.22
CA ALA A 91 -6.09 11.18 -7.42
C ALA A 91 -4.80 12.02 -7.34
N PRO A 92 -3.62 11.44 -7.65
CA PRO A 92 -3.39 10.16 -8.35
C PRO A 92 -3.37 8.89 -7.47
N TRP A 93 -3.81 8.96 -6.21
CA TRP A 93 -3.98 7.84 -5.24
C TRP A 93 -2.69 7.13 -4.78
N ILE A 94 -1.65 7.03 -5.62
CA ILE A 94 -0.28 6.66 -5.22
C ILE A 94 0.67 7.80 -5.60
N PRO A 95 1.56 8.26 -4.68
CA PRO A 95 2.47 9.36 -4.96
C PRO A 95 3.48 9.03 -6.06
N SER A 96 3.95 10.05 -6.78
CA SER A 96 5.05 9.86 -7.73
C SER A 96 6.39 9.79 -7.02
N VAL A 97 7.27 8.86 -7.43
CA VAL A 97 8.67 8.83 -6.99
C VAL A 97 9.56 9.88 -7.67
N SER A 98 9.02 10.68 -8.59
CA SER A 98 9.73 11.78 -9.25
C SER A 98 9.66 13.06 -8.42
N GLY A 99 10.82 13.65 -8.09
CA GLY A 99 10.95 14.93 -7.41
C GLY A 99 12.41 15.28 -7.11
N ASP A 100 12.68 16.56 -6.83
CA ASP A 100 14.01 17.11 -6.51
C ASP A 100 14.05 17.89 -5.17
N ALA A 101 12.96 17.83 -4.40
CA ALA A 101 12.85 18.39 -3.05
C ALA A 101 12.17 17.41 -2.09
N ILE A 102 12.41 17.56 -0.79
CA ILE A 102 11.66 16.85 0.25
C ILE A 102 10.26 17.48 0.36
N CYS A 103 9.24 16.66 0.53
CA CYS A 103 7.88 17.03 0.85
C CYS A 103 7.81 17.76 2.21
N ASP A 104 7.71 19.09 2.18
CA ASP A 104 7.49 19.92 3.37
C ASP A 104 6.03 20.39 3.45
N THR A 105 5.15 19.46 3.79
CA THR A 105 3.76 19.74 4.19
C THR A 105 3.57 19.38 5.64
N THR A 106 3.72 20.38 6.52
CA THR A 106 3.49 20.21 7.95
C THR A 106 2.55 21.29 8.48
N LEU A 107 1.73 20.91 9.46
CA LEU A 107 0.97 21.87 10.27
C LEU A 107 1.89 22.85 11.03
N GLU A 108 3.19 22.57 11.08
CA GLU A 108 4.23 23.42 11.68
C GLU A 108 4.79 24.46 10.70
N THR A 109 4.80 24.21 9.38
CA THR A 109 5.19 25.21 8.35
C THR A 109 4.02 26.05 7.85
N GLY A 110 2.78 25.57 8.00
CA GLY A 110 1.60 26.24 7.45
C GLY A 110 1.43 26.06 5.94
N ASN A 111 2.12 25.08 5.34
CA ASN A 111 1.89 24.68 3.96
C ASN A 111 0.70 23.73 3.86
N GLU A 112 -0.46 24.25 3.43
CA GLU A 112 -1.70 23.48 3.25
C GLU A 112 -1.75 22.68 1.93
N THR A 113 -0.71 22.75 1.08
CA THR A 113 -0.70 22.10 -0.25
C THR A 113 -0.14 20.68 -0.18
N SER A 114 -1.01 19.69 0.10
CA SER A 114 -0.64 18.26 0.17
C SER A 114 0.27 17.81 -0.97
N CYS A 115 1.39 17.16 -0.63
CA CYS A 115 2.30 16.57 -1.62
C CYS A 115 1.62 15.48 -2.43
N GLN A 116 2.02 15.33 -3.70
CA GLN A 116 1.65 14.20 -4.56
C GLN A 116 2.86 13.31 -4.91
N THR A 117 3.91 13.39 -4.08
CA THR A 117 5.23 12.79 -4.30
C THR A 117 5.75 12.08 -3.05
N PHE A 118 6.52 11.03 -3.26
CA PHE A 118 7.39 10.39 -2.27
C PHE A 118 8.64 9.95 -3.03
N ASN A 119 9.59 10.87 -3.19
CA ASN A 119 10.76 10.70 -4.04
C ASN A 119 11.99 10.24 -3.23
N ALA A 120 13.11 10.02 -3.91
CA ALA A 120 14.33 9.53 -3.28
C ALA A 120 14.83 10.39 -2.10
N LEU A 121 14.56 11.70 -2.08
CA LEU A 121 14.90 12.58 -0.96
C LEU A 121 13.94 12.39 0.24
N ASP A 122 12.66 12.10 -0.01
CA ASP A 122 11.68 11.78 1.04
C ASP A 122 12.06 10.46 1.74
N ALA A 123 12.37 9.44 0.94
CA ALA A 123 12.82 8.14 1.42
C ALA A 123 14.15 8.26 2.21
N GLN A 124 15.15 8.97 1.68
CA GLN A 124 16.41 9.24 2.39
C GLN A 124 16.21 10.08 3.66
N HIS A 125 15.22 10.99 3.68
CA HIS A 125 14.89 11.76 4.87
C HIS A 125 14.37 10.86 6.00
N ILE A 126 13.40 9.99 5.73
CA ILE A 126 12.85 9.10 6.77
C ILE A 126 13.85 8.03 7.23
N VAL A 127 14.69 7.49 6.33
CA VAL A 127 15.83 6.63 6.72
C VAL A 127 16.82 7.42 7.59
N GLY A 128 17.05 8.69 7.30
CA GLY A 128 17.85 9.61 8.12
C GLY A 128 17.27 9.88 9.52
N LEU A 129 15.96 9.71 9.71
CA LEU A 129 15.30 9.72 11.03
C LEU A 129 15.44 8.37 11.78
N ASN A 130 16.04 7.35 11.16
CA ASN A 130 16.11 5.94 11.58
C ASN A 130 14.76 5.20 11.48
N TYR A 131 13.84 5.64 10.62
CA TYR A 131 12.67 4.84 10.24
C TYR A 131 13.06 3.78 9.20
N ASN A 132 12.39 2.64 9.27
CA ASN A 132 12.55 1.50 8.37
C ASN A 132 11.22 0.99 7.78
N LEU A 133 10.08 1.54 8.19
CA LEU A 133 8.75 1.17 7.69
C LEU A 133 8.03 2.37 7.07
N VAL A 134 7.30 2.13 5.97
CA VAL A 134 6.20 2.97 5.51
C VAL A 134 4.89 2.17 5.55
N ARG A 135 3.83 2.77 6.10
CA ARG A 135 2.45 2.30 5.92
C ARG A 135 1.87 3.07 4.72
N LEU A 136 1.82 2.41 3.57
CA LEU A 136 1.42 3.01 2.29
C LEU A 136 -0.08 2.81 2.07
N GLY A 137 -0.82 3.91 1.96
CA GLY A 137 -2.26 3.87 1.67
C GLY A 137 -2.54 3.39 0.25
N VAL A 138 -3.31 2.31 0.15
CA VAL A 138 -3.83 1.67 -1.05
C VAL A 138 -5.36 1.80 -1.02
N THR A 139 -5.86 2.95 -1.48
CA THR A 139 -7.30 3.19 -1.61
C THR A 139 -7.84 2.46 -2.84
N TRP A 140 -8.80 1.55 -2.64
CA TRP A 140 -9.42 0.73 -3.70
C TRP A 140 -9.99 1.58 -4.85
N ALA A 141 -10.58 2.73 -4.53
CA ALA A 141 -11.14 3.68 -5.51
C ALA A 141 -10.16 4.16 -6.58
N GLY A 142 -8.87 4.24 -6.25
CA GLY A 142 -7.81 4.58 -7.21
C GLY A 142 -7.25 3.38 -7.97
N ALA A 143 -7.42 2.18 -7.42
CA ALA A 143 -6.78 0.96 -7.90
C ALA A 143 -7.63 0.17 -8.91
N GLN A 144 -8.96 0.15 -8.76
CA GLN A 144 -9.86 -0.63 -9.63
C GLN A 144 -11.06 0.22 -10.06
N LEU A 145 -11.00 0.78 -11.28
CA LEU A 145 -11.96 1.76 -11.78
C LEU A 145 -13.30 1.15 -12.26
N GLU A 146 -13.37 -0.17 -12.46
CA GLU A 146 -14.56 -0.89 -12.94
C GLU A 146 -14.78 -2.22 -12.17
N GLU A 147 -16.04 -2.62 -11.99
CA GLU A 147 -16.50 -3.73 -11.10
C GLU A 147 -15.79 -5.07 -11.29
N SER A 148 -15.59 -5.47 -12.54
CA SER A 148 -14.88 -6.69 -12.93
C SER A 148 -13.57 -6.38 -13.68
N GLY A 149 -13.10 -5.14 -13.57
CA GLY A 149 -11.87 -4.68 -14.20
C GLY A 149 -10.61 -5.27 -13.57
N GLU A 150 -9.51 -5.17 -14.31
CA GLU A 150 -8.16 -5.30 -13.76
C GLU A 150 -7.80 -4.06 -12.93
N LEU A 151 -6.65 -4.11 -12.25
CA LEU A 151 -6.09 -2.92 -11.60
C LEU A 151 -5.62 -1.91 -12.65
N ASP A 152 -5.81 -0.61 -12.39
CA ASP A 152 -5.41 0.44 -13.32
C ASP A 152 -3.90 0.45 -13.55
N SER A 153 -3.50 0.50 -14.83
CA SER A 153 -2.08 0.41 -15.21
C SER A 153 -1.24 1.61 -14.74
N ALA A 154 -1.79 2.83 -14.71
CA ALA A 154 -1.06 4.01 -14.27
C ALA A 154 -0.97 4.08 -12.73
N TRP A 155 -1.93 3.45 -12.03
CA TRP A 155 -1.87 3.20 -10.60
C TRP A 155 -0.82 2.12 -10.26
N LEU A 156 -0.78 1.01 -11.02
CA LEU A 156 0.23 -0.05 -10.88
C LEU A 156 1.65 0.48 -11.13
N ASP A 157 1.88 1.21 -12.23
CA ASP A 157 3.17 1.84 -12.54
C ASP A 157 3.72 2.68 -11.35
N ARG A 158 2.82 3.36 -10.63
CA ARG A 158 3.16 4.16 -9.44
C ARG A 158 3.44 3.31 -8.22
N LEU A 159 2.64 2.28 -7.96
CA LEU A 159 2.84 1.36 -6.83
C LEU A 159 4.15 0.59 -6.99
N HIS A 160 4.43 0.07 -8.18
CA HIS A 160 5.65 -0.65 -8.50
C HIS A 160 6.88 0.25 -8.33
N ALA A 161 6.87 1.45 -8.93
CA ALA A 161 7.97 2.40 -8.75
C ALA A 161 8.17 2.84 -7.29
N PHE A 162 7.10 2.90 -6.48
CA PHE A 162 7.20 3.17 -5.04
C PHE A 162 7.86 2.00 -4.30
N LEU A 163 7.46 0.76 -4.59
CA LEU A 163 7.99 -0.44 -3.94
C LEU A 163 9.46 -0.69 -4.31
N ASP A 164 9.84 -0.43 -5.56
CA ASP A 164 11.24 -0.44 -6.01
C ASP A 164 12.07 0.60 -5.25
N LEU A 165 11.60 1.85 -5.16
CA LEU A 165 12.29 2.89 -4.39
C LEU A 165 12.40 2.52 -2.90
N ALA A 166 11.36 1.94 -2.32
CA ALA A 166 11.39 1.49 -0.93
C ALA A 166 12.45 0.39 -0.71
N HIS A 167 12.50 -0.61 -1.59
CA HIS A 167 13.52 -1.66 -1.58
C HIS A 167 14.94 -1.08 -1.73
N GLU A 168 15.17 -0.19 -2.69
CA GLU A 168 16.47 0.48 -2.90
C GLU A 168 16.97 1.26 -1.68
N GLN A 169 16.06 1.83 -0.87
CA GLN A 169 16.41 2.57 0.35
C GLN A 169 16.38 1.72 1.63
N GLY A 170 16.05 0.42 1.54
CA GLY A 170 15.93 -0.47 2.71
C GLY A 170 14.72 -0.17 3.60
N LEU A 171 13.63 0.32 3.00
CA LEU A 171 12.34 0.57 3.63
C LEU A 171 11.39 -0.60 3.37
N TYR A 172 10.84 -1.17 4.45
CA TYR A 172 9.71 -2.08 4.36
C TYR A 172 8.41 -1.30 4.11
N VAL A 173 7.45 -1.91 3.44
CA VAL A 173 6.14 -1.34 3.12
C VAL A 173 5.02 -2.26 3.59
N LEU A 174 4.19 -1.75 4.49
CA LEU A 174 2.89 -2.31 4.83
C LEU A 174 1.84 -1.63 3.94
N LEU A 175 1.16 -2.40 3.09
CA LEU A 175 0.10 -1.91 2.21
C LEU A 175 -1.20 -1.81 3.00
N ASP A 176 -1.64 -0.59 3.27
CA ASP A 176 -2.84 -0.29 4.05
C ASP A 176 -4.04 -0.11 3.13
N LEU A 177 -5.06 -0.99 3.23
CA LEU A 177 -6.29 -0.86 2.46
C LEU A 177 -7.14 0.28 3.00
N HIS A 178 -6.82 1.48 2.52
CA HIS A 178 -7.25 2.72 3.14
C HIS A 178 -8.72 3.04 2.85
N GLN A 179 -9.38 3.60 3.85
CA GLN A 179 -10.70 4.22 3.76
C GLN A 179 -10.90 5.23 4.90
N ASP A 180 -11.64 6.29 4.61
CA ASP A 180 -12.23 7.26 5.53
C ASP A 180 -13.69 7.44 5.09
N ALA A 181 -14.66 7.20 5.97
CA ALA A 181 -16.08 7.27 5.61
C ALA A 181 -16.45 6.43 4.36
N VAL A 182 -15.82 5.26 4.21
CA VAL A 182 -16.14 4.14 3.31
C VAL A 182 -15.75 4.30 1.83
N GLY A 183 -15.96 5.45 1.18
CA GLY A 183 -15.74 5.55 -0.28
C GLY A 183 -15.99 6.93 -0.89
N THR A 184 -15.75 7.03 -2.20
CA THR A 184 -15.84 8.33 -2.88
C THR A 184 -17.27 8.87 -2.97
N ALA A 185 -18.28 8.00 -3.15
CA ALA A 185 -19.70 8.39 -3.21
C ALA A 185 -20.24 9.00 -1.90
N THR A 186 -19.63 8.66 -0.77
CA THR A 186 -19.94 9.20 0.57
C THR A 186 -19.06 10.41 0.92
N CYS A 187 -18.39 10.99 -0.08
CA CYS A 187 -17.43 12.09 0.03
C CYS A 187 -16.14 11.78 0.80
N GLY A 188 -15.99 10.56 1.30
CA GLY A 188 -14.76 10.07 1.90
C GLY A 188 -13.82 9.50 0.84
N GLU A 189 -13.10 8.45 1.21
CA GLU A 189 -12.39 7.56 0.29
C GLU A 189 -12.37 6.13 0.82
N GLY A 190 -11.96 5.18 -0.02
CA GLY A 190 -12.09 3.75 0.25
C GLY A 190 -12.55 3.00 -0.99
N VAL A 191 -13.79 2.50 -0.97
CA VAL A 191 -14.40 1.79 -2.10
C VAL A 191 -14.59 2.69 -3.33
N PRO A 192 -14.44 2.15 -4.55
CA PRO A 192 -14.73 2.86 -5.80
C PRO A 192 -16.20 3.22 -5.96
N MET A 193 -16.47 4.23 -6.79
CA MET A 193 -17.82 4.71 -7.11
C MET A 193 -18.75 3.59 -7.64
N TRP A 194 -18.25 2.66 -8.46
CA TRP A 194 -19.06 1.52 -8.95
C TRP A 194 -19.51 0.60 -7.80
N PHE A 195 -18.69 0.43 -6.76
CA PHE A 195 -19.05 -0.41 -5.61
C PHE A 195 -20.16 0.26 -4.79
N SER A 196 -20.10 1.59 -4.63
CA SER A 196 -21.21 2.35 -4.06
C SER A 196 -22.48 2.27 -4.93
N GLN A 197 -22.36 2.24 -6.26
CA GLN A 197 -23.52 2.06 -7.16
C GLN A 197 -24.21 0.71 -6.99
N LEU A 198 -23.48 -0.36 -6.61
CA LEU A 198 -24.08 -1.63 -6.19
C LEU A 198 -24.76 -1.52 -4.83
N ALA A 199 -24.09 -0.89 -3.85
CA ALA A 199 -24.54 -0.85 -2.45
C ALA A 199 -25.72 0.09 -2.18
N VAL A 200 -25.75 1.25 -2.84
CA VAL A 200 -26.66 2.38 -2.60
C VAL A 200 -27.10 3.07 -3.91
N PRO A 201 -27.65 2.32 -4.90
CA PRO A 201 -27.93 2.83 -6.26
C PRO A 201 -28.83 4.08 -6.30
N ASP A 202 -29.84 4.13 -5.44
CA ASP A 202 -30.83 5.22 -5.39
C ASP A 202 -30.28 6.49 -4.70
N GLU A 203 -29.08 6.45 -4.11
CA GLU A 203 -28.53 7.51 -3.25
C GLU A 203 -27.24 8.15 -3.78
N ILE A 204 -26.77 7.72 -4.96
CA ILE A 204 -25.59 8.29 -5.62
C ILE A 204 -25.88 9.72 -6.07
N GLY A 205 -25.11 10.69 -5.57
CA GLY A 205 -25.30 12.12 -5.82
C GLY A 205 -26.58 12.70 -5.21
N GLU A 206 -27.16 12.04 -4.20
CA GLU A 206 -28.26 12.56 -3.38
C GLU A 206 -27.74 13.19 -2.07
N PRO A 207 -28.54 14.02 -1.38
CA PRO A 207 -28.15 14.61 -0.11
C PRO A 207 -27.78 13.57 0.97
N ILE A 208 -26.52 13.61 1.41
CA ILE A 208 -25.99 12.70 2.43
C ILE A 208 -26.64 12.99 3.79
N TRP A 209 -27.09 11.94 4.51
CA TRP A 209 -27.92 12.09 5.71
C TRP A 209 -27.66 11.03 6.79
N PRO A 210 -27.63 11.37 8.10
CA PRO A 210 -27.72 12.73 8.65
C PRO A 210 -26.39 13.47 8.54
N LEU A 211 -26.48 14.78 8.27
CA LEU A 211 -25.37 15.73 8.38
C LEU A 211 -25.90 17.03 9.00
N PRO A 212 -25.11 17.74 9.82
CA PRO A 212 -25.45 19.10 10.26
C PRO A 212 -25.48 20.07 9.06
N ASP A 213 -26.34 21.08 9.09
CA ASP A 213 -26.32 22.15 8.07
C ASP A 213 -25.03 22.98 8.18
N LEU A 214 -24.47 23.38 7.02
CA LEU A 214 -23.28 24.24 6.99
C LEU A 214 -23.64 25.70 7.30
N ALA A 215 -22.68 26.46 7.83
CA ALA A 215 -22.88 27.86 8.20
C ALA A 215 -23.12 28.80 7.00
N ASP A 216 -22.81 28.38 5.77
CA ASP A 216 -23.12 29.10 4.53
C ASP A 216 -24.51 28.73 3.94
N GLY A 217 -25.22 27.76 4.54
CA GLY A 217 -26.52 27.28 4.09
C GLY A 217 -26.48 26.34 2.88
N THR A 218 -25.30 26.00 2.35
CA THR A 218 -25.13 25.06 1.22
C THR A 218 -24.97 23.62 1.72
N CYS A 219 -25.13 22.65 0.81
CA CYS A 219 -24.78 21.25 1.04
C CYS A 219 -25.48 20.64 2.27
N GLY A 220 -26.68 21.14 2.57
CA GLY A 220 -27.63 20.57 3.52
C GLY A 220 -28.59 19.59 2.81
N ARG A 221 -29.65 19.20 3.51
CA ARG A 221 -30.62 18.20 3.03
C ARG A 221 -31.40 18.61 1.77
N ASN A 222 -31.54 19.91 1.52
CA ASN A 222 -32.36 20.45 0.43
C ASN A 222 -31.55 20.84 -0.82
N ASP A 223 -30.22 20.69 -0.81
CA ASP A 223 -29.32 21.14 -1.88
C ASP A 223 -29.12 20.04 -2.95
N THR A 224 -30.22 19.56 -3.53
CA THR A 224 -30.22 18.45 -4.51
C THR A 224 -29.30 18.73 -5.69
N ASP A 225 -29.27 19.98 -6.14
CA ASP A 225 -28.53 20.40 -7.33
C ASP A 225 -27.02 20.48 -7.06
N GLY A 226 -26.61 20.86 -5.84
CA GLY A 226 -25.22 20.81 -5.39
C GLY A 226 -24.70 19.38 -5.24
N TRP A 227 -25.49 18.49 -4.64
CA TRP A 227 -25.14 17.06 -4.50
C TRP A 227 -25.15 16.30 -5.84
N ALA A 228 -26.01 16.68 -6.80
CA ALA A 228 -26.06 16.03 -8.11
C ALA A 228 -24.86 16.32 -9.04
N GLN A 229 -24.02 17.33 -8.73
CA GLN A 229 -22.84 17.62 -9.55
C GLN A 229 -21.83 16.48 -9.51
N TYR A 230 -21.35 16.02 -10.68
CA TYR A 230 -20.46 14.86 -10.82
C TYR A 230 -21.04 13.54 -10.27
N ARG A 231 -22.37 13.40 -10.16
CA ARG A 231 -23.05 12.16 -9.77
C ARG A 231 -22.51 10.97 -10.58
N GLY A 232 -21.93 9.99 -9.90
CA GLY A 232 -21.38 8.78 -10.52
C GLY A 232 -19.96 8.90 -11.09
N ASP A 233 -19.28 10.04 -10.93
CA ASP A 233 -17.89 10.24 -11.31
C ASP A 233 -16.94 9.52 -10.33
N VAL A 234 -15.84 8.93 -10.81
CA VAL A 234 -14.92 8.17 -9.94
C VAL A 234 -14.29 9.04 -8.84
N ASP A 235 -13.96 10.29 -9.19
CA ASP A 235 -13.37 11.30 -8.32
C ASP A 235 -14.43 12.23 -7.68
N TYR A 236 -15.68 11.77 -7.51
CA TYR A 236 -16.79 12.58 -6.98
C TYR A 236 -16.45 13.27 -5.65
N ASN A 237 -15.73 12.60 -4.74
CA ASN A 237 -15.25 13.17 -3.47
C ASN A 237 -14.31 14.39 -3.63
N ILE A 238 -13.55 14.45 -4.73
CA ILE A 238 -12.61 15.52 -5.07
C ILE A 238 -13.29 16.61 -5.92
N ARG A 239 -14.23 16.21 -6.79
CA ARG A 239 -14.81 17.08 -7.82
C ARG A 239 -16.09 17.78 -7.39
N ASN A 240 -16.92 17.15 -6.56
CA ASN A 240 -18.14 17.75 -6.03
C ASN A 240 -17.84 18.80 -4.93
N GLU A 241 -18.39 20.02 -5.04
CA GLU A 241 -18.15 21.10 -4.08
C GLU A 241 -18.65 20.74 -2.67
N CYS A 242 -19.82 20.08 -2.57
CA CYS A 242 -20.38 19.65 -1.29
C CYS A 242 -19.55 18.55 -0.63
N CYS A 243 -18.98 17.62 -1.39
CA CYS A 243 -17.99 16.69 -0.84
C CYS A 243 -16.77 17.41 -0.29
N ARG A 244 -16.18 18.34 -1.06
CA ARG A 244 -15.04 19.14 -0.60
C ARG A 244 -15.33 19.89 0.70
N LYS A 245 -16.49 20.54 0.82
CA LYS A 245 -16.90 21.25 2.05
C LYS A 245 -17.05 20.33 3.27
N ARG A 246 -17.31 19.04 3.08
CA ARG A 246 -17.39 18.05 4.16
C ARG A 246 -16.03 17.42 4.48
N ASN A 247 -15.31 16.90 3.48
CA ASN A 247 -14.05 16.19 3.70
C ASN A 247 -12.85 17.12 4.02
N GLN A 248 -12.89 18.39 3.63
CA GLN A 248 -11.94 19.43 4.08
C GLN A 248 -12.43 20.17 5.34
N GLY A 249 -13.51 19.68 5.97
CA GLY A 249 -14.16 20.29 7.14
C GLY A 249 -14.57 19.22 8.17
N PRO A 250 -15.85 19.08 8.53
CA PRO A 250 -16.32 18.10 9.51
C PRO A 250 -16.41 16.67 8.92
N TRP A 251 -15.29 16.14 8.45
CA TRP A 251 -15.23 14.87 7.72
C TRP A 251 -15.76 13.68 8.56
N GLY A 252 -15.53 13.69 9.88
CA GLY A 252 -15.98 12.65 10.79
C GLY A 252 -17.51 12.47 10.86
N ASP A 253 -18.30 13.50 10.51
CA ASP A 253 -19.76 13.38 10.42
C ASP A 253 -20.16 12.33 9.35
N LEU A 254 -19.40 12.25 8.24
CA LEU A 254 -19.67 11.38 7.09
C LEU A 254 -19.71 9.90 7.48
N ILE A 255 -18.89 9.47 8.45
CA ILE A 255 -18.79 8.09 8.93
C ILE A 255 -20.16 7.56 9.38
N THR A 256 -20.95 8.41 10.04
CA THR A 256 -22.25 8.02 10.64
C THR A 256 -23.43 8.09 9.67
N THR A 257 -23.19 8.47 8.41
CA THR A 257 -24.25 8.70 7.42
C THR A 257 -24.89 7.40 6.94
N THR A 258 -26.16 7.48 6.55
CA THR A 258 -26.96 6.34 6.07
C THR A 258 -26.29 5.68 4.87
N GLN A 259 -25.78 6.48 3.93
CA GLN A 259 -25.04 6.03 2.76
C GLN A 259 -23.75 5.28 3.15
N ALA A 260 -22.94 5.80 4.08
CA ALA A 260 -21.74 5.13 4.57
C ALA A 260 -22.07 3.81 5.29
N GLN A 261 -23.00 3.84 6.24
CA GLN A 261 -23.38 2.67 7.03
C GLN A 261 -23.99 1.55 6.15
N LYS A 262 -24.77 1.90 5.12
CA LYS A 262 -25.25 0.95 4.09
C LYS A 262 -24.10 0.38 3.26
N THR A 263 -23.21 1.23 2.74
CA THR A 263 -22.10 0.80 1.87
C THR A 263 -21.15 -0.16 2.60
N MET A 264 -20.84 0.14 3.87
CA MET A 264 -20.03 -0.73 4.71
C MET A 264 -20.75 -2.05 5.07
N ALA A 265 -22.07 -2.02 5.28
CA ALA A 265 -22.85 -3.23 5.50
C ALA A 265 -22.93 -4.12 4.24
N PHE A 266 -22.93 -3.53 3.03
CA PHE A 266 -22.83 -4.26 1.78
C PHE A 266 -21.43 -4.87 1.57
N LEU A 267 -20.36 -4.15 1.91
CA LEU A 267 -18.98 -4.68 1.87
C LEU A 267 -18.81 -5.96 2.69
N PHE A 268 -19.36 -6.02 3.89
CA PHE A 268 -19.30 -7.23 4.71
C PHE A 268 -20.36 -8.30 4.36
N SER A 269 -21.31 -8.01 3.45
CA SER A 269 -22.24 -9.02 2.91
C SER A 269 -21.51 -10.03 2.02
N SER A 270 -22.12 -11.18 1.73
CA SER A 270 -21.52 -12.21 0.86
C SER A 270 -21.21 -11.74 -0.57
N GLU A 271 -21.94 -10.73 -1.06
CA GLU A 271 -21.79 -10.17 -2.41
C GLU A 271 -20.65 -9.15 -2.45
N GLY A 272 -20.76 -8.06 -1.67
CA GLY A 272 -19.71 -7.05 -1.58
C GLY A 272 -18.34 -7.60 -1.14
N ARG A 273 -18.33 -8.63 -0.29
CA ARG A 273 -17.12 -9.37 0.12
C ARG A 273 -16.43 -10.03 -1.06
N ALA A 274 -17.17 -10.58 -2.02
CA ALA A 274 -16.56 -11.26 -3.17
C ALA A 274 -15.72 -10.27 -4.01
N HIS A 275 -16.23 -9.05 -4.23
CA HIS A 275 -15.48 -7.98 -4.90
C HIS A 275 -14.28 -7.50 -4.07
N TYR A 276 -14.42 -7.37 -2.75
CA TYR A 276 -13.31 -6.97 -1.88
C TYR A 276 -12.18 -8.02 -1.87
N VAL A 277 -12.54 -9.30 -1.81
CA VAL A 277 -11.59 -10.42 -1.85
C VAL A 277 -10.92 -10.55 -3.23
N ASP A 278 -11.64 -10.31 -4.34
CA ASP A 278 -11.05 -10.22 -5.69
C ASP A 278 -10.00 -9.10 -5.77
N PHE A 279 -10.34 -7.90 -5.31
CA PHE A 279 -9.40 -6.78 -5.24
C PHE A 279 -8.15 -7.10 -4.40
N VAL A 280 -8.33 -7.68 -3.21
CA VAL A 280 -7.23 -8.06 -2.33
C VAL A 280 -6.35 -9.15 -2.95
N GLY A 281 -6.94 -10.13 -3.65
CA GLY A 281 -6.21 -11.14 -4.41
C GLY A 281 -5.41 -10.53 -5.56
N LYS A 282 -6.01 -9.62 -6.33
CA LYS A 282 -5.34 -8.87 -7.40
C LYS A 282 -4.19 -8.03 -6.89
N LEU A 283 -4.35 -7.35 -5.75
CA LEU A 283 -3.27 -6.59 -5.10
C LEU A 283 -2.12 -7.51 -4.67
N ALA A 284 -2.42 -8.63 -4.00
CA ALA A 284 -1.41 -9.58 -3.55
C ALA A 284 -0.61 -10.17 -4.72
N ALA A 285 -1.27 -10.50 -5.84
CA ALA A 285 -0.61 -10.93 -7.07
C ALA A 285 0.25 -9.80 -7.68
N ALA A 286 -0.29 -8.59 -7.79
CA ALA A 286 0.39 -7.44 -8.37
C ALA A 286 1.65 -7.01 -7.60
N VAL A 287 1.74 -7.32 -6.30
CA VAL A 287 2.91 -7.02 -5.46
C VAL A 287 3.73 -8.26 -5.07
N ASP A 288 3.46 -9.45 -5.62
CA ASP A 288 4.15 -10.66 -5.17
C ASP A 288 5.67 -10.59 -5.40
N GLN A 289 6.10 -10.02 -6.52
CA GLN A 289 7.51 -9.94 -6.91
C GLN A 289 8.31 -8.81 -6.23
N TYR A 290 7.70 -8.04 -5.33
CA TYR A 290 8.32 -6.85 -4.70
C TYR A 290 8.69 -7.11 -3.23
N PRO A 291 9.97 -7.36 -2.88
CA PRO A 291 10.38 -7.78 -1.54
C PRO A 291 10.00 -6.79 -0.42
N ALA A 292 9.96 -5.50 -0.73
CA ALA A 292 9.59 -4.45 0.22
C ALA A 292 8.12 -4.50 0.63
N ALA A 293 7.22 -5.08 -0.17
CA ALA A 293 5.80 -5.27 0.19
C ALA A 293 5.64 -6.41 1.20
N ILE A 294 5.99 -6.15 2.46
CA ILE A 294 6.06 -7.16 3.53
C ILE A 294 4.69 -7.64 4.02
N GLY A 295 3.61 -6.91 3.75
CA GLY A 295 2.25 -7.30 4.12
C GLY A 295 1.14 -6.39 3.60
N ILE A 296 -0.10 -6.86 3.74
CA ILE A 296 -1.33 -6.08 3.49
C ILE A 296 -2.12 -5.98 4.81
N GLU A 297 -2.45 -4.77 5.24
CA GLU A 297 -3.41 -4.50 6.32
C GLU A 297 -4.83 -4.40 5.75
N LEU A 298 -5.71 -5.31 6.17
CA LEU A 298 -6.95 -5.62 5.45
C LEU A 298 -8.05 -4.54 5.47
N MET A 299 -7.94 -3.49 6.29
CA MET A 299 -8.78 -2.29 6.23
C MET A 299 -8.29 -1.25 7.24
N ASN A 300 -8.17 0.02 6.83
CA ASN A 300 -8.00 1.15 7.74
C ASN A 300 -9.26 1.39 8.60
N GLU A 301 -9.08 1.60 9.91
CA GLU A 301 -10.14 1.94 10.89
C GLU A 301 -11.50 1.23 10.64
N PRO A 302 -11.55 -0.12 10.62
CA PRO A 302 -12.75 -0.86 10.25
C PRO A 302 -13.86 -0.71 11.30
N PRO A 303 -15.15 -0.92 10.96
CA PRO A 303 -16.26 -0.63 11.85
C PRO A 303 -16.28 -1.48 13.13
N PHE A 304 -16.78 -0.89 14.23
CA PHE A 304 -17.00 -1.61 15.49
C PHE A 304 -18.09 -2.70 15.41
N TYR A 305 -18.99 -2.60 14.43
CA TYR A 305 -20.16 -3.46 14.23
C TYR A 305 -19.92 -4.48 13.10
N LEU A 306 -20.77 -5.52 13.00
CA LEU A 306 -20.68 -6.64 12.03
C LEU A 306 -19.50 -7.63 12.23
N ARG A 307 -18.89 -7.68 13.43
CA ARG A 307 -17.67 -8.48 13.74
C ARG A 307 -17.60 -9.91 13.16
N GLY A 308 -18.72 -10.66 13.13
CA GLY A 308 -18.74 -12.00 12.51
C GLY A 308 -18.53 -11.98 11.00
N MET A 309 -19.20 -11.07 10.29
CA MET A 309 -19.03 -10.92 8.84
C MET A 309 -17.70 -10.26 8.47
N MET A 310 -17.14 -9.43 9.37
CA MET A 310 -15.74 -8.98 9.25
C MET A 310 -14.78 -10.15 9.35
N TYR A 311 -14.92 -11.04 10.34
CA TYR A 311 -14.09 -12.24 10.46
C TYR A 311 -14.15 -13.11 9.19
N GLU A 312 -15.34 -13.38 8.66
CA GLU A 312 -15.51 -14.12 7.40
C GLU A 312 -14.83 -13.43 6.20
N THR A 313 -14.78 -12.09 6.21
CA THR A 313 -14.12 -11.27 5.18
C THR A 313 -12.60 -11.30 5.34
N TRP A 314 -12.09 -11.20 6.57
CA TRP A 314 -10.66 -11.30 6.86
C TRP A 314 -10.12 -12.69 6.57
N GLN A 315 -10.87 -13.75 6.86
CA GLN A 315 -10.51 -15.11 6.47
C GLN A 315 -10.41 -15.25 4.94
N ALA A 316 -11.45 -14.85 4.20
CA ALA A 316 -11.46 -14.94 2.74
C ALA A 316 -10.34 -14.09 2.08
N CYS A 317 -10.06 -12.89 2.62
CA CYS A 317 -8.93 -12.07 2.18
C CYS A 317 -7.58 -12.73 2.50
N THR A 318 -7.44 -13.36 3.67
CA THR A 318 -6.22 -14.11 4.05
C THR A 318 -5.99 -15.29 3.11
N GLU A 319 -7.04 -16.04 2.79
CA GLU A 319 -6.99 -17.16 1.82
C GLU A 319 -6.59 -16.67 0.42
N ALA A 320 -7.15 -15.55 -0.05
CA ALA A 320 -6.79 -14.94 -1.33
C ALA A 320 -5.33 -14.43 -1.36
N ILE A 321 -4.84 -13.79 -0.29
CA ILE A 321 -3.43 -13.39 -0.18
C ILE A 321 -2.52 -14.62 -0.19
N ARG A 322 -2.85 -15.65 0.60
CA ARG A 322 -2.06 -16.89 0.71
C ARG A 322 -1.99 -17.67 -0.60
N ALA A 323 -3.01 -17.58 -1.45
CA ALA A 323 -3.04 -18.20 -2.77
C ALA A 323 -2.07 -17.53 -3.78
N GLN A 324 -1.70 -16.26 -3.57
CA GLN A 324 -0.71 -15.55 -4.40
C GLN A 324 0.68 -15.54 -3.74
N SER A 325 0.72 -15.22 -2.45
CA SER A 325 1.95 -15.05 -1.68
C SER A 325 1.88 -15.75 -0.31
N PRO A 326 2.51 -16.93 -0.16
CA PRO A 326 2.53 -17.65 1.11
C PRO A 326 3.23 -16.90 2.26
N THR A 327 4.19 -16.02 1.93
CA THR A 327 5.10 -15.34 2.88
C THR A 327 4.63 -13.97 3.36
N MET A 328 3.74 -13.32 2.61
CA MET A 328 3.27 -11.95 2.86
C MET A 328 2.48 -11.85 4.18
N ALA A 329 2.78 -10.91 5.05
CA ALA A 329 2.02 -10.73 6.29
C ALA A 329 0.59 -10.22 6.02
N VAL A 330 -0.36 -10.60 6.88
CA VAL A 330 -1.74 -10.09 6.82
C VAL A 330 -2.01 -9.35 8.12
N GLY A 331 -2.16 -8.02 8.02
CA GLY A 331 -2.53 -7.15 9.13
C GLY A 331 -4.05 -7.11 9.29
N ILE A 332 -4.54 -7.25 10.51
CA ILE A 332 -5.96 -7.12 10.84
C ILE A 332 -6.11 -6.07 11.93
N SER A 333 -6.73 -4.95 11.58
CA SER A 333 -6.98 -3.84 12.51
C SER A 333 -8.29 -4.05 13.27
N ASP A 334 -8.27 -3.76 14.57
CA ASP A 334 -9.46 -3.68 15.43
C ASP A 334 -9.67 -2.21 15.81
N PRO A 335 -10.88 -1.64 15.68
CA PRO A 335 -11.14 -0.25 16.09
C PRO A 335 -11.14 -0.05 17.62
N GLY A 336 -11.08 -1.13 18.42
CA GLY A 336 -10.85 -1.07 19.86
C GLY A 336 -9.39 -1.36 20.24
N ASN A 337 -8.96 -0.85 21.41
CA ASN A 337 -7.68 -1.20 22.03
C ASN A 337 -7.63 -2.63 22.61
N ALA A 338 -8.23 -3.60 21.91
CA ALA A 338 -8.27 -5.01 22.23
C ALA A 338 -8.09 -5.79 20.93
N ALA A 339 -7.06 -6.64 20.85
CA ALA A 339 -6.85 -7.48 19.69
C ALA A 339 -7.99 -8.49 19.54
N LEU A 340 -8.36 -8.82 18.29
CA LEU A 340 -9.15 -10.00 18.00
C LEU A 340 -8.38 -11.24 18.49
N PRO A 341 -8.96 -12.10 19.36
CA PRO A 341 -8.30 -13.31 19.83
C PRO A 341 -8.36 -14.40 18.77
N ILE A 342 -7.55 -14.26 17.71
CA ILE A 342 -7.44 -15.23 16.62
C ILE A 342 -6.70 -16.50 17.11
N GLY A 343 -5.82 -16.38 18.10
CA GLY A 343 -4.97 -17.46 18.63
C GLY A 343 -5.64 -18.51 19.54
N ASP A 344 -6.98 -18.52 19.65
CA ASP A 344 -7.75 -19.59 20.32
C ASP A 344 -8.54 -20.46 19.30
N LEU A 345 -8.24 -20.32 18.00
CA LEU A 345 -8.73 -21.20 16.94
C LEU A 345 -7.55 -22.06 16.44
N ASP A 346 -7.58 -23.37 16.71
CA ASP A 346 -6.59 -24.32 16.17
C ASP A 346 -6.65 -24.35 14.63
N LEU A 347 -5.60 -23.84 13.97
CA LEU A 347 -5.38 -23.80 12.52
C LEU A 347 -4.08 -24.53 12.14
#